data_AF-A0AAV6YS01-F1
#
_entry.id   AF-A0AAV6YS01-F1
#
_cell.length_a   1.000
_cell.length_b   1.000
_cell.length_c   1.000
_cell.angle_alpha   90.00
_cell.angle_beta   90.00
_cell.angle_gamma   90.00
#
_symmetry.space_group_name_H-M   'P 1'
#
loop_
_entity.id
_entity.type
_entity.pdbx_description
1 polymer ?
#
loop_
_entity_poly.entity_id
_entity_poly.type
_entity_poly.pdbx_seq_one_letter_code
_entity_poly.pdbx_strand_id
1 'polypeptide(L)'
;MQLLSTVSLLFFDLTEAGSEDIDVLPNGLAFISTGLKFPNIKSFAPNKPGEILLLDLNDGGLTPAPLRISKGFDASSFNPHGLSSYIDKDGTVYLFVVNHPQLQSVIEIFRFVEEERSLVHLKSVKHELLNSVNDIVAVGPESFYATTDYYFSHLYLKYMELFLGTSWTGVVYYSPGDVRQVATGFYSGNGITISNDKQ
;
A
#
# COMPACT_ATOMS: atom_id res chain seq x y z
N MET A 1 -5.14 28.16 26.09
CA MET A 1 -3.86 27.43 25.95
C MET A 1 -4.13 25.93 25.78
N GLN A 2 -4.87 25.55 24.73
CA GLN A 2 -5.38 24.17 24.55
C GLN A 2 -5.38 23.71 23.08
N LEU A 3 -4.93 24.56 22.16
CA LEU A 3 -4.85 24.27 20.71
C LEU A 3 -3.48 23.70 20.28
N LEU A 4 -2.47 23.74 21.16
CA LEU A 4 -1.11 23.29 20.83
C LEU A 4 -0.84 21.81 21.20
N SER A 5 -1.67 21.16 22.01
CA SER A 5 -1.43 19.76 22.40
C SER A 5 -1.91 18.76 21.37
N THR A 6 -3.04 19.02 20.71
CA THR A 6 -3.66 18.08 19.76
C THR A 6 -2.87 17.99 18.45
N VAL A 7 -2.40 19.13 17.93
CA VAL A 7 -1.52 19.18 16.74
C VAL A 7 -0.18 18.48 17.01
N SER A 8 0.36 18.61 18.22
CA SER A 8 1.61 17.95 18.61
C SER A 8 1.48 16.42 18.68
N LEU A 9 0.43 15.90 19.33
CA LEU A 9 0.22 14.44 19.41
C LEU A 9 -0.01 13.79 18.03
N LEU A 10 -0.73 14.45 17.13
CA LEU A 10 -1.03 13.94 15.78
C LEU A 10 0.20 13.90 14.86
N PHE A 11 1.07 14.91 14.94
CA PHE A 11 2.37 14.85 14.27
C PHE A 11 3.24 13.73 14.85
N PHE A 12 3.19 13.50 16.16
CA PHE A 12 3.98 12.44 16.81
C PHE A 12 3.58 11.03 16.34
N ASP A 13 2.29 10.68 16.26
CA ASP A 13 1.84 9.32 15.89
C ASP A 13 2.22 8.94 14.44
N LEU A 14 2.10 9.87 13.47
CA LEU A 14 2.58 9.66 12.10
C LEU A 14 4.11 9.53 12.04
N THR A 15 4.85 10.27 12.88
CA THR A 15 6.32 10.21 12.90
C THR A 15 6.88 8.93 13.54
N GLU A 16 6.13 8.27 14.41
CA GLU A 16 6.60 7.06 15.09
C GLU A 16 6.39 5.77 14.27
N ALA A 17 5.36 5.70 13.43
CA ALA A 17 5.05 4.50 12.64
C ALA A 17 5.40 4.61 11.15
N GLY A 18 5.75 5.82 10.67
CA GLY A 18 6.04 6.10 9.26
C GLY A 18 4.77 6.17 8.40
N SER A 19 4.83 6.94 7.31
CA SER A 19 3.76 7.09 6.31
C SER A 19 4.36 6.78 4.95
N GLU A 20 4.33 5.52 4.55
CA GLU A 20 5.16 5.06 3.43
C GLU A 20 4.60 5.51 2.09
N ASP A 21 3.27 5.44 1.91
CA ASP A 21 2.61 5.85 0.69
C ASP A 21 1.27 6.56 0.95
N ILE A 22 0.80 7.34 -0.03
CA ILE A 22 -0.41 8.14 0.02
C ILE A 22 -1.10 8.21 -1.35
N ASP A 23 -2.42 8.04 -1.37
CA ASP A 23 -3.24 8.24 -2.57
C ASP A 23 -4.44 9.13 -2.26
N VAL A 24 -4.73 10.06 -3.16
CA VAL A 24 -5.68 11.15 -2.95
C VAL A 24 -6.83 11.05 -3.96
N LEU A 25 -8.03 10.85 -3.43
CA LEU A 25 -9.25 10.86 -4.21
C LEU A 25 -9.59 12.27 -4.71
N PRO A 26 -10.33 12.41 -5.83
CA PRO A 26 -10.73 13.71 -6.37
C PRO A 26 -11.56 14.58 -5.42
N ASN A 27 -12.23 13.98 -4.43
CA ASN A 27 -13.00 14.70 -3.41
C ASN A 27 -12.13 15.22 -2.25
N GLY A 28 -10.81 14.98 -2.26
CA GLY A 28 -9.88 15.44 -1.23
C GLY A 28 -9.69 14.48 -0.05
N LEU A 29 -10.30 13.30 -0.07
CA LEU A 29 -9.96 12.23 0.86
C LEU A 29 -8.64 11.57 0.46
N ALA A 30 -7.74 11.39 1.43
CA ALA A 30 -6.44 10.76 1.23
C ALA A 30 -6.31 9.48 2.07
N PHE A 31 -5.92 8.38 1.43
CA PHE A 31 -5.53 7.15 2.10
C PHE A 31 -4.02 7.16 2.35
N ILE A 32 -3.58 6.75 3.53
CA ILE A 32 -2.16 6.74 3.90
C ILE A 32 -1.81 5.38 4.48
N SER A 33 -0.81 4.70 3.93
CA SER A 33 -0.26 3.48 4.53
C SER A 33 0.69 3.84 5.68
N THR A 34 0.53 3.18 6.82
CA THR A 34 1.39 3.44 7.99
C THR A 34 1.79 2.15 8.72
N GLY A 35 2.93 2.18 9.40
CA GLY A 35 3.39 1.08 10.25
C GLY A 35 4.08 -0.04 9.48
N LEU A 36 4.56 0.24 8.25
CA LEU A 36 5.34 -0.70 7.45
C LEU A 36 6.56 -1.19 8.24
N LYS A 37 6.71 -2.51 8.27
CA LYS A 37 7.88 -3.22 8.76
C LYS A 37 8.55 -3.84 7.56
N PHE A 38 9.66 -3.25 7.16
CA PHE A 38 10.45 -3.70 6.04
C PHE A 38 11.82 -4.21 6.50
N PRO A 39 12.35 -5.30 5.95
CA PRO A 39 13.66 -5.81 6.36
C PRO A 39 14.74 -4.73 6.27
N ASN A 40 15.55 -4.61 7.33
CA ASN A 40 16.65 -3.64 7.49
C ASN A 40 16.24 -2.18 7.66
N ILE A 41 14.95 -1.88 7.67
CA ILE A 41 14.45 -0.56 8.06
C ILE A 41 14.02 -0.63 9.51
N LYS A 42 14.56 0.27 10.33
CA LYS A 42 14.22 0.33 11.75
C LYS A 42 12.74 0.75 11.88
N SER A 43 11.95 -0.07 12.56
CA SER A 43 10.61 0.32 13.02
C SER A 43 10.70 0.88 14.44
N PHE A 44 10.09 2.04 14.67
CA PHE A 44 9.99 2.62 16.02
C PHE A 44 8.74 2.13 16.78
N ALA A 45 7.82 1.44 16.09
CA ALA A 45 6.64 0.80 16.66
C ALA A 45 6.56 -0.71 16.28
N PRO A 46 7.55 -1.54 16.66
CA PRO A 46 7.67 -2.92 16.16
C PRO A 46 6.52 -3.84 16.57
N ASN A 47 5.82 -3.53 17.65
CA ASN A 47 4.72 -4.33 18.20
C ASN A 47 3.33 -3.85 17.74
N LYS A 48 3.24 -2.74 16.98
CA LYS A 48 1.97 -2.20 16.48
C LYS A 48 1.75 -2.73 15.05
N PRO A 49 0.60 -3.35 14.72
CA PRO A 49 0.25 -3.66 13.34
C PRO A 49 0.20 -2.40 12.48
N GLY A 50 0.35 -2.56 11.16
CA GLY A 50 0.14 -1.43 10.26
C GLY A 50 -1.33 -1.06 10.13
N GLU A 51 -1.59 0.14 9.60
CA GLU A 51 -2.94 0.70 9.46
C GLU A 51 -3.06 1.42 8.12
N ILE A 52 -4.29 1.58 7.63
CA ILE A 52 -4.61 2.60 6.62
C ILE A 52 -5.29 3.75 7.33
N LEU A 53 -4.72 4.94 7.21
CA LEU A 53 -5.33 6.17 7.72
C LEU A 53 -6.13 6.85 6.62
N LEU A 54 -7.21 7.52 7.01
CA LEU A 54 -7.98 8.42 6.16
C LEU A 54 -7.81 9.84 6.66
N LEU A 55 -7.42 10.74 5.76
CA LEU A 55 -7.29 12.17 6.00
C LEU A 55 -8.24 12.91 5.06
N ASP A 56 -9.01 13.87 5.58
CA ASP A 56 -9.78 14.80 4.75
C ASP A 56 -8.96 16.08 4.55
N LEU A 57 -8.51 16.32 3.32
CA LEU A 57 -7.70 17.49 2.98
C LEU A 57 -8.51 18.79 2.94
N ASN A 58 -9.85 18.70 2.92
CA ASN A 58 -10.74 19.85 3.01
C ASN A 58 -11.04 20.23 4.47
N ASP A 59 -10.76 19.35 5.42
CA ASP A 59 -10.84 19.66 6.84
C ASP A 59 -9.62 20.50 7.24
N GLY A 60 -9.87 21.72 7.73
CA GLY A 60 -8.81 22.62 8.20
C GLY A 60 -8.01 22.07 9.39
N GLY A 61 -8.54 21.05 10.08
CA GLY A 61 -7.83 20.34 11.15
C GLY A 61 -6.81 19.31 10.68
N LEU A 62 -6.86 18.86 9.42
CA LEU A 62 -5.98 17.86 8.82
C LEU A 62 -5.64 16.68 9.75
N THR A 63 -6.67 16.10 10.37
CA THR A 63 -6.51 15.03 11.36
C THR A 63 -6.71 13.66 10.70
N PRO A 64 -5.65 12.86 10.47
CA PRO A 64 -5.80 11.50 9.99
C PRO A 64 -6.44 10.61 11.05
N ALA A 65 -7.28 9.67 10.62
CA ALA A 65 -7.89 8.68 11.49
C ALA A 65 -7.81 7.27 10.87
N PRO A 66 -7.55 6.21 11.66
CA PRO A 66 -7.47 4.86 11.13
C PRO A 66 -8.82 4.38 10.58
N LEU A 67 -8.79 3.74 9.41
CA LEU A 67 -9.95 3.08 8.83
C LEU A 67 -10.21 1.74 9.53
N ARG A 68 -11.49 1.45 9.76
CA ARG A 68 -11.89 0.12 10.27
C ARG A 68 -11.85 -0.88 9.12
N ILE A 69 -11.20 -2.02 9.31
CA ILE A 69 -11.25 -3.11 8.33
C ILE A 69 -12.35 -4.11 8.72
N SER A 70 -13.12 -4.58 7.74
CA SER A 70 -14.23 -5.52 7.94
C SER A 70 -13.81 -6.77 8.71
N LYS A 71 -14.77 -7.33 9.48
CA LYS A 71 -14.58 -8.58 10.22
C LYS A 71 -14.15 -9.72 9.29
N GLY A 72 -13.14 -10.48 9.70
CA GLY A 72 -12.61 -11.63 8.95
C GLY A 72 -11.24 -11.38 8.31
N PHE A 73 -10.81 -10.12 8.18
CA PHE A 73 -9.44 -9.80 7.81
C PHE A 73 -8.51 -9.90 9.04
N ASP A 74 -7.34 -10.50 8.87
CA ASP A 74 -6.33 -10.58 9.93
C ASP A 74 -5.56 -9.26 10.05
N ALA A 75 -6.18 -8.28 10.73
CA ALA A 75 -5.54 -6.99 10.99
C ALA A 75 -4.29 -7.09 11.87
N SER A 76 -4.08 -8.21 12.59
CA SER A 76 -2.93 -8.36 13.49
C SER A 76 -1.61 -8.59 12.75
N SER A 77 -1.66 -9.17 11.55
CA SER A 77 -0.50 -9.38 10.68
C SER A 77 -0.40 -8.35 9.55
N PHE A 78 -1.30 -7.36 9.53
CA PHE A 78 -1.33 -6.34 8.48
C PHE A 78 -0.06 -5.48 8.50
N ASN A 79 0.56 -5.36 7.32
CA ASN A 79 1.82 -4.69 7.10
C ASN A 79 1.78 -3.99 5.73
N PRO A 80 1.02 -2.88 5.62
CA PRO A 80 0.79 -2.18 4.37
C PRO A 80 2.04 -1.43 3.90
N HIS A 81 2.24 -1.42 2.58
CA HIS A 81 3.32 -0.77 1.84
C HIS A 81 2.67 0.20 0.83
N GLY A 82 2.99 0.11 -0.46
CA GLY A 82 2.33 0.90 -1.50
C GLY A 82 0.82 0.65 -1.62
N LEU A 83 0.09 1.65 -2.10
CA LEU A 83 -1.36 1.63 -2.26
C LEU A 83 -1.82 2.39 -3.51
N SER A 84 -3.00 2.02 -4.00
CA SER A 84 -3.61 2.72 -5.14
C SER A 84 -5.11 2.56 -5.13
N SER A 85 -5.83 3.63 -5.44
CA SER A 85 -7.28 3.64 -5.55
C SER A 85 -7.75 3.56 -7.00
N TYR A 86 -8.93 2.96 -7.18
CA TYR A 86 -9.65 2.96 -8.44
C TYR A 86 -11.12 3.29 -8.19
N ILE A 87 -11.64 4.29 -8.91
CA ILE A 87 -13.04 4.67 -8.86
C ILE A 87 -13.74 4.03 -10.07
N ASP A 88 -14.69 3.13 -9.81
CA ASP A 88 -15.45 2.50 -10.87
C ASP A 88 -16.57 3.42 -11.39
N LYS A 89 -17.19 3.04 -12.50
CA LYS A 89 -18.20 3.84 -13.21
C LYS A 89 -19.43 4.17 -12.36
N ASP A 90 -19.73 3.36 -11.35
CA ASP A 90 -20.83 3.58 -10.42
C ASP A 90 -20.42 4.43 -9.19
N GLY A 91 -19.17 4.89 -9.13
CA GLY A 91 -18.60 5.65 -8.02
C GLY A 91 -18.04 4.78 -6.90
N THR A 92 -18.08 3.44 -7.01
CA THR A 92 -17.45 2.55 -6.04
C THR A 92 -15.95 2.80 -6.00
N VAL A 93 -15.43 3.06 -4.80
CA VAL A 93 -13.99 3.23 -4.58
C VAL A 93 -13.39 1.90 -4.13
N TYR A 94 -12.45 1.40 -4.92
CA TYR A 94 -11.59 0.28 -4.59
C TYR A 94 -10.26 0.81 -4.09
N LEU A 95 -9.77 0.28 -2.99
CA LEU A 95 -8.42 0.54 -2.49
C LEU A 95 -7.62 -0.77 -2.56
N PHE A 96 -6.53 -0.72 -3.30
CA PHE A 96 -5.58 -1.80 -3.39
C PHE A 96 -4.40 -1.47 -2.47
N VAL A 97 -3.94 -2.46 -1.71
CA VAL A 97 -2.85 -2.29 -0.76
C VAL A 97 -1.86 -3.44 -0.90
N VAL A 98 -0.59 -3.11 -1.13
CA VAL A 98 0.50 -4.06 -1.00
C VAL A 98 0.67 -4.39 0.48
N ASN A 99 0.62 -5.67 0.82
CA ASN A 99 0.67 -6.17 2.19
C ASN A 99 1.76 -7.22 2.34
N HIS A 100 2.49 -7.15 3.46
CA HIS A 100 3.59 -8.06 3.78
C HIS A 100 3.39 -8.88 5.07
N PRO A 101 2.33 -9.69 5.16
CA PRO A 101 2.09 -10.49 6.35
C PRO A 101 3.18 -11.56 6.45
N GLN A 102 3.89 -11.61 7.58
CA GLN A 102 4.94 -12.61 7.86
C GLN A 102 5.99 -12.72 6.73
N LEU A 103 6.44 -11.58 6.18
CA LEU A 103 7.42 -11.48 5.08
C LEU A 103 6.94 -12.04 3.72
N GLN A 104 5.66 -12.37 3.58
CA GLN A 104 5.06 -12.68 2.27
C GLN A 104 4.81 -11.38 1.49
N SER A 105 4.37 -11.49 0.24
CA SER A 105 3.85 -10.36 -0.53
C SER A 105 2.47 -10.75 -1.07
N VAL A 106 1.50 -9.90 -0.79
CA VAL A 106 0.08 -10.09 -1.10
C VAL A 106 -0.48 -8.73 -1.49
N ILE A 107 -1.34 -8.67 -2.50
CA ILE A 107 -2.12 -7.46 -2.77
C ILE A 107 -3.52 -7.66 -2.21
N GLU A 108 -3.91 -6.81 -1.28
CA GLU A 108 -5.24 -6.82 -0.69
C GLU A 108 -6.13 -5.83 -1.46
N ILE A 109 -7.32 -6.27 -1.87
CA ILE A 109 -8.31 -5.42 -2.53
C ILE A 109 -9.44 -5.18 -1.55
N PHE A 110 -9.70 -3.91 -1.27
CA PHE A 110 -10.78 -3.46 -0.40
C PHE A 110 -11.78 -2.62 -1.20
N ARG A 111 -13.03 -2.64 -0.77
CA ARG A 111 -14.01 -1.59 -1.09
C ARG A 111 -14.06 -0.58 0.04
N PHE A 112 -13.90 0.69 -0.28
CA PHE A 112 -14.07 1.76 0.69
C PHE A 112 -15.55 2.10 0.88
N VAL A 113 -15.99 2.21 2.13
CA VAL A 113 -17.34 2.64 2.52
C VAL A 113 -17.21 3.93 3.31
N GLU A 114 -17.43 5.05 2.61
CA GLU A 114 -17.17 6.40 3.13
C GLU A 114 -17.99 6.73 4.38
N GLU A 115 -19.29 6.46 4.37
CA GLU A 115 -20.21 6.73 5.48
C GLU A 115 -19.77 6.05 6.78
N GLU A 116 -19.22 4.84 6.67
CA GLU A 116 -18.77 4.04 7.80
C GLU A 116 -17.31 4.31 8.19
N ARG A 117 -16.55 5.01 7.33
CA ARG A 117 -15.09 5.12 7.37
C ARG A 117 -14.45 3.75 7.54
N SER A 118 -14.83 2.83 6.65
CA SER A 118 -14.40 1.43 6.71
C SER A 118 -13.89 0.90 5.37
N LEU A 119 -13.06 -0.13 5.44
CA LEU A 119 -12.56 -0.92 4.32
C LEU A 119 -13.16 -2.32 4.41
N VAL A 120 -13.93 -2.71 3.40
CA VAL A 120 -14.45 -4.08 3.28
C VAL A 120 -13.47 -4.88 2.44
N HIS A 121 -12.81 -5.87 3.05
CA HIS A 121 -11.91 -6.76 2.34
C HIS A 121 -12.67 -7.61 1.33
N LEU A 122 -12.21 -7.62 0.09
CA LEU A 122 -12.82 -8.38 -1.00
C LEU A 122 -11.96 -9.57 -1.40
N LYS A 123 -10.64 -9.37 -1.50
CA LYS A 123 -9.74 -10.36 -2.10
C LYS A 123 -8.30 -10.17 -1.65
N SER A 124 -7.59 -11.29 -1.49
CA SER A 124 -6.14 -11.34 -1.39
C SER A 124 -5.57 -11.96 -2.67
N VAL A 125 -4.75 -11.20 -3.40
CA VAL A 125 -4.09 -11.63 -4.63
C VAL A 125 -2.68 -12.09 -4.31
N LYS A 126 -2.38 -13.33 -4.67
CA LYS A 126 -1.03 -13.92 -4.62
C LYS A 126 -0.70 -14.49 -5.98
N HIS A 127 0.53 -14.29 -6.43
CA HIS A 127 1.03 -14.86 -7.68
C HIS A 127 2.55 -15.02 -7.61
N GLU A 128 3.11 -15.98 -8.34
CA GLU A 128 4.57 -16.21 -8.35
C GLU A 128 5.37 -15.01 -8.85
N LEU A 129 4.80 -14.23 -9.77
CA LEU A 129 5.37 -12.98 -10.28
C LEU A 129 5.21 -11.79 -9.31
N LEU A 130 4.42 -11.93 -8.25
CA LEU A 130 4.11 -10.87 -7.27
C LEU A 130 4.71 -11.22 -5.90
N ASN A 131 5.91 -11.78 -5.91
CA ASN A 131 6.56 -12.38 -4.74
C ASN A 131 7.37 -11.38 -3.89
N SER A 132 7.56 -10.15 -4.38
CA SER A 132 8.15 -9.02 -3.65
C SER A 132 7.67 -7.69 -4.25
N VAL A 133 6.40 -7.39 -4.07
CA VAL A 133 5.80 -6.15 -4.59
C VAL A 133 6.15 -4.97 -3.69
N ASN A 134 6.50 -3.83 -4.29
CA ASN A 134 6.75 -2.59 -3.59
C ASN A 134 5.52 -1.68 -3.63
N ASP A 135 5.09 -1.35 -4.85
CA ASP A 135 3.98 -0.45 -5.11
C ASP A 135 3.14 -0.93 -6.31
N ILE A 136 1.97 -0.33 -6.48
CA ILE A 136 1.01 -0.68 -7.52
C ILE A 136 0.32 0.55 -8.09
N VAL A 137 -0.24 0.40 -9.29
CA VAL A 137 -1.23 1.33 -9.83
C VAL A 137 -2.44 0.57 -10.33
N ALA A 138 -3.60 0.87 -9.74
CA ALA A 138 -4.86 0.23 -10.08
C ALA A 138 -5.40 0.77 -11.42
N VAL A 139 -5.78 -0.14 -12.31
CA VAL A 139 -6.32 0.18 -13.65
C VAL A 139 -7.71 -0.43 -13.89
N GLY A 140 -8.27 -1.08 -12.87
CA GLY A 140 -9.62 -1.64 -12.86
C GLY A 140 -9.98 -2.17 -11.47
N PRO A 141 -11.20 -2.71 -11.28
CA PRO A 141 -11.67 -3.17 -9.98
C PRO A 141 -10.91 -4.40 -9.44
N GLU A 142 -10.22 -5.14 -10.30
CA GLU A 142 -9.35 -6.27 -9.92
C GLU A 142 -8.07 -6.35 -10.76
N SER A 143 -7.64 -5.24 -11.37
CA SER A 143 -6.48 -5.23 -12.28
C SER A 143 -5.55 -4.06 -11.98
N PHE A 144 -4.25 -4.32 -12.02
CA PHE A 144 -3.22 -3.36 -11.63
C PHE A 144 -1.89 -3.66 -12.34
N TYR A 145 -1.00 -2.67 -12.34
CA TYR A 145 0.43 -2.88 -12.53
C TYR A 145 1.11 -2.85 -11.16
N ALA A 146 2.13 -3.67 -10.98
CA ALA A 146 2.88 -3.80 -9.74
C ALA A 146 4.37 -3.72 -10.03
N THR A 147 5.10 -2.95 -9.23
CA THR A 147 6.57 -3.00 -9.23
C THR A 147 7.05 -4.07 -8.27
N THR A 148 8.11 -4.76 -8.66
CA THR A 148 8.84 -5.63 -7.72
C THR A 148 10.12 -4.96 -7.28
N ASP A 149 10.44 -5.02 -5.99
CA ASP A 149 11.67 -4.43 -5.43
C ASP A 149 12.81 -5.45 -5.29
N TYR A 150 12.49 -6.75 -5.33
CA TYR A 150 13.44 -7.86 -5.37
C TYR A 150 12.91 -8.97 -6.30
N TYR A 151 13.83 -9.69 -6.94
CA TYR A 151 13.51 -10.92 -7.66
C TYR A 151 13.29 -12.09 -6.70
N PHE A 152 14.13 -12.21 -5.66
CA PHE A 152 14.02 -13.30 -4.71
C PHE A 152 13.08 -12.99 -3.55
N SER A 153 12.36 -14.00 -3.05
CA SER A 153 11.54 -13.88 -1.84
C SER A 153 12.32 -14.15 -0.55
N HIS A 154 13.36 -14.98 -0.61
CA HIS A 154 14.12 -15.37 0.57
C HIS A 154 15.06 -14.23 1.00
N LEU A 155 15.01 -13.86 2.30
CA LEU A 155 15.72 -12.68 2.81
C LEU A 155 17.24 -12.71 2.53
N TYR A 156 17.91 -13.85 2.74
CA TYR A 156 19.33 -14.00 2.36
C TYR A 156 19.64 -13.74 0.89
N LEU A 157 18.74 -14.14 -0.01
CA LEU A 157 18.93 -13.93 -1.44
C LEU A 157 18.64 -12.48 -1.84
N LYS A 158 17.66 -11.83 -1.20
CA LYS A 158 17.45 -10.37 -1.33
C LYS A 158 18.70 -9.57 -0.96
N TYR A 159 19.40 -9.98 0.10
CA TYR A 159 20.68 -9.35 0.47
C TYR A 159 21.76 -9.53 -0.59
N MET A 160 21.87 -10.74 -1.14
CA MET A 160 22.82 -11.00 -2.22
C MET A 160 22.48 -10.19 -3.47
N GLU A 161 21.20 -10.09 -3.82
CA GLU A 161 20.69 -9.29 -4.94
C GLU A 161 21.08 -7.82 -4.79
N LEU A 162 20.83 -7.23 -3.62
CA LEU A 162 21.22 -5.85 -3.30
C LEU A 162 22.73 -5.65 -3.34
N PHE A 163 23.50 -6.57 -2.75
CA PHE A 163 24.97 -6.50 -2.72
C PHE A 163 25.60 -6.61 -4.11
N LEU A 164 25.07 -7.48 -4.96
CA LEU A 164 25.54 -7.68 -6.33
C LEU A 164 25.07 -6.57 -7.29
N GLY A 165 24.08 -5.76 -6.88
CA GLY A 165 23.54 -4.67 -7.69
C GLY A 165 22.92 -5.19 -8.99
N THR A 166 22.14 -6.28 -8.92
CA THR A 166 21.51 -6.88 -10.11
C THR A 166 20.27 -6.11 -10.55
N SER A 167 19.94 -6.14 -11.84
CA SER A 167 18.77 -5.45 -12.42
C SER A 167 17.61 -6.40 -12.76
N TRP A 168 17.34 -7.38 -11.89
CA TRP A 168 16.38 -8.46 -12.16
C TRP A 168 14.92 -8.11 -11.87
N THR A 169 14.67 -6.95 -11.26
CA THR A 169 13.33 -6.52 -10.89
C THR A 169 12.58 -5.91 -12.08
N GLY A 170 11.27 -5.71 -11.92
CA GLY A 170 10.41 -5.37 -13.05
C GLY A 170 9.05 -4.83 -12.67
N VAL A 171 8.20 -4.77 -13.69
CA VAL A 171 6.79 -4.43 -13.59
C VAL A 171 5.96 -5.62 -14.05
N VAL A 172 4.95 -5.96 -13.27
CA VAL A 172 4.01 -7.05 -13.56
C VAL A 172 2.64 -6.45 -13.75
N TYR A 173 1.96 -6.85 -14.82
CA TYR A 173 0.53 -6.62 -14.99
C TYR A 173 -0.23 -7.79 -14.40
N TYR A 174 -1.27 -7.49 -13.64
CA TYR A 174 -2.22 -8.46 -13.10
C TYR A 174 -3.64 -8.13 -13.52
N SER A 175 -4.38 -9.18 -13.88
CA SER A 175 -5.83 -9.26 -13.93
C SER A 175 -6.26 -10.68 -13.55
N PRO A 176 -7.55 -10.94 -13.27
CA PRO A 176 -8.00 -12.29 -12.94
C PRO A 176 -7.70 -13.36 -14.00
N GLY A 177 -7.58 -12.97 -15.28
CA GLY A 177 -7.38 -13.89 -16.41
C GLY A 177 -6.01 -13.82 -17.09
N ASP A 178 -5.18 -12.82 -16.77
CA ASP A 178 -3.85 -12.63 -17.36
C ASP A 178 -2.91 -12.02 -16.32
N VAL A 179 -1.75 -12.65 -16.13
CA VAL A 179 -0.68 -12.16 -15.27
C VAL A 179 0.64 -12.33 -16.01
N ARG A 180 1.35 -11.21 -16.23
CA ARG A 180 2.58 -11.21 -17.04
C ARG A 180 3.53 -10.09 -16.66
N GLN A 181 4.81 -10.36 -16.82
CA GLN A 181 5.83 -9.32 -16.71
C GLN A 181 5.76 -8.40 -17.94
N VAL A 182 5.72 -7.08 -17.71
CA VAL A 182 5.57 -6.07 -18.78
C VAL A 182 6.79 -5.17 -18.93
N ALA A 183 7.67 -5.14 -17.93
CA ALA A 183 8.97 -4.49 -18.00
C ALA A 183 9.97 -5.19 -17.07
N THR A 184 11.25 -5.14 -17.41
CA THR A 184 12.37 -5.75 -16.65
C THR A 184 13.60 -4.86 -16.72
N GLY A 185 14.66 -5.22 -16.01
CA GLY A 185 15.94 -4.49 -16.08
C GLY A 185 16.06 -3.39 -15.04
N PHE A 186 15.26 -3.41 -13.99
CA PHE A 186 15.32 -2.45 -12.90
C PHE A 186 16.17 -3.00 -11.74
N TYR A 187 16.97 -2.13 -11.12
CA TYR A 187 17.72 -2.49 -9.92
C TYR A 187 16.83 -2.69 -8.70
N SER A 188 15.78 -1.88 -8.58
CA SER A 188 14.72 -2.02 -7.58
C SER A 188 13.52 -1.22 -8.08
N GLY A 189 12.45 -1.90 -8.52
CA GLY A 189 11.18 -1.25 -8.80
C GLY A 189 10.57 -0.73 -7.50
N ASN A 190 10.17 0.53 -7.49
CA ASN A 190 9.64 1.21 -6.30
C ASN A 190 8.29 1.87 -6.66
N GLY A 191 8.10 3.16 -6.46
CA GLY A 191 6.87 3.85 -6.85
C GLY A 191 6.48 3.67 -8.34
N ILE A 192 5.17 3.52 -8.60
CA ILE A 192 4.58 3.46 -9.95
C ILE A 192 3.30 4.28 -10.04
N THR A 193 3.06 4.90 -11.19
CA THR A 193 1.82 5.66 -11.42
C THR A 193 1.41 5.59 -12.89
N ILE A 194 0.25 6.15 -13.20
CA ILE A 194 -0.29 6.24 -14.55
C ILE A 194 -0.71 7.68 -14.85
N SER A 195 -0.58 8.08 -16.11
CA SER A 195 -1.09 9.35 -16.63
C SER A 195 -2.62 9.44 -16.50
N ASN A 196 -3.15 10.66 -16.37
CA ASN A 196 -4.60 10.89 -16.24
C ASN A 196 -5.39 10.42 -17.47
N ASP A 197 -4.79 10.44 -18.65
CA ASP A 197 -5.39 9.94 -19.89
C ASP A 197 -5.25 8.42 -20.06
N LYS A 198 -4.54 7.76 -19.14
CA LYS A 198 -4.31 6.31 -19.09
C LYS A 198 -3.68 5.77 -20.38
N GLN A 199 -2.88 6.59 -21.06
CA GLN A 199 -2.12 6.26 -22.26
C GLN A 199 -0.63 6.08 -21.96
#